data_AF-A0AA40RXN7-F1
#
_entry.id   AF-A0AA40RXN7-F1
#
_cell.length_a   1.000
_cell.length_b   1.000
_cell.length_c   1.000
_cell.angle_alpha   90.00
_cell.angle_beta   90.00
_cell.angle_gamma   90.00
#
_symmetry.space_group_name_H-M   'P 1'
#
loop_
_entity.id
_entity.type
_entity.pdbx_description
1 polymer ?
#
loop_
_entity_poly.entity_id
_entity_poly.type
_entity_poly.pdbx_seq_one_letter_code
_entity_poly.pdbx_strand_id
1 'polypeptide(L)'
;MESELPNPAQSGTDWSLEEVAAVVTDYFAMFADEVAGRPYNKREHNRALQAVTGRSAGSIEFKHQNISAVLAELGLPWLRGHKPRFNYQDALAAEIEGYLAGIPDLDAAPASPPIAVRTLFVPPPARQTGPRNAAMERLVRKFDPAGRDERNRALGFAGEEFVVEVEKRRLHAAGRSDLTKKVVWVARDEGDGVG
;
A
#
# COMPACT_ATOMS: atom_id res chain seq x y z
N MET A 1 -23.10 -43.35 -12.74
CA MET A 1 -23.11 -41.88 -12.72
C MET A 1 -22.58 -41.48 -11.36
N GLU A 2 -21.25 -41.53 -11.21
CA GLU A 2 -20.58 -41.27 -9.95
C GLU A 2 -20.61 -39.76 -9.68
N SER A 3 -21.20 -39.41 -8.54
CA SER A 3 -21.20 -38.06 -8.01
C SER A 3 -19.80 -37.71 -7.52
N GLU A 4 -19.14 -36.80 -8.22
CA GLU A 4 -17.88 -36.20 -7.81
C GLU A 4 -18.14 -35.33 -6.58
N LEU A 5 -17.82 -35.85 -5.40
CA LEU A 5 -17.91 -35.10 -4.15
C LEU A 5 -16.83 -34.00 -4.15
N PRO A 6 -17.13 -32.78 -3.67
CA PRO A 6 -16.16 -31.69 -3.62
C PRO A 6 -14.96 -32.08 -2.75
N ASN A 7 -13.77 -31.95 -3.33
CA ASN A 7 -12.48 -32.27 -2.73
C ASN A 7 -12.31 -31.50 -1.40
N PRO A 8 -11.98 -32.14 -0.26
CA PRO A 8 -11.81 -31.45 1.02
C PRO A 8 -10.74 -30.36 0.92
N ALA A 9 -11.01 -29.23 1.59
CA ALA A 9 -10.16 -28.05 1.57
C ALA A 9 -8.69 -28.39 1.84
N GLN A 10 -7.82 -28.12 0.86
CA GLN A 10 -6.40 -28.41 0.92
C GLN A 10 -5.69 -27.50 1.94
N SER A 11 -5.67 -27.93 3.20
CA SER A 11 -4.85 -27.32 4.24
C SER A 11 -3.47 -27.96 4.27
N GLY A 12 -2.41 -27.18 4.02
CA GLY A 12 -1.01 -27.61 4.21
C GLY A 12 -0.24 -27.99 2.95
N THR A 13 -0.85 -27.98 1.76
CA THR A 13 -0.14 -28.11 0.48
C THR A 13 0.37 -26.77 -0.01
N ASP A 14 1.52 -26.75 -0.71
CA ASP A 14 2.04 -25.55 -1.35
C ASP A 14 1.05 -24.99 -2.38
N TRP A 15 1.02 -23.67 -2.53
CA TRP A 15 0.18 -22.99 -3.52
C TRP A 15 0.74 -23.20 -4.92
N SER A 16 -0.09 -23.71 -5.83
CA SER A 16 0.25 -23.82 -7.25
C SER A 16 0.28 -22.45 -7.93
N LEU A 17 0.93 -22.37 -9.09
CA LEU A 17 1.00 -21.14 -9.88
C LEU A 17 -0.40 -20.64 -10.29
N GLU A 18 -1.30 -21.56 -10.67
CA GLU A 18 -2.68 -21.21 -11.05
C GLU A 18 -3.46 -20.61 -9.89
N GLU A 19 -3.33 -21.17 -8.68
CA GLU A 19 -3.95 -20.62 -7.48
C GLU A 19 -3.38 -19.25 -7.12
N VAL A 20 -2.07 -19.05 -7.25
CA VAL A 20 -1.43 -17.75 -7.01
C VAL A 20 -1.93 -16.71 -8.01
N ALA A 21 -1.96 -17.04 -9.31
CA ALA A 21 -2.45 -16.15 -10.36
C ALA A 21 -3.92 -15.76 -10.15
N ALA A 22 -4.78 -16.72 -9.77
CA ALA A 22 -6.18 -16.46 -9.48
C ALA A 22 -6.37 -15.46 -8.32
N VAL A 23 -5.63 -15.62 -7.23
CA VAL A 23 -5.70 -14.72 -6.07
C VAL A 23 -5.13 -13.33 -6.40
N VAL A 24 -4.02 -13.26 -7.14
CA VAL A 24 -3.45 -11.97 -7.57
C VAL A 24 -4.44 -11.22 -8.47
N THR A 25 -5.06 -11.91 -9.42
CA THR A 25 -6.05 -11.32 -10.34
C THR A 25 -7.27 -10.79 -9.58
N ASP A 26 -7.84 -11.58 -8.67
CA ASP A 26 -8.99 -11.19 -7.85
C ASP A 26 -8.67 -10.00 -6.93
N TYR A 27 -7.47 -9.99 -6.33
CA TYR A 27 -7.00 -8.88 -5.50
C TYR A 27 -6.97 -7.56 -6.28
N PHE A 28 -6.40 -7.56 -7.48
CA PHE A 28 -6.30 -6.33 -8.28
C PHE A 28 -7.64 -5.90 -8.89
N ALA A 29 -8.57 -6.83 -9.14
CA ALA A 29 -9.95 -6.48 -9.50
C ALA A 29 -10.63 -5.69 -8.37
N MET A 30 -10.54 -6.18 -7.13
CA MET A 30 -11.03 -5.42 -5.96
C MET A 30 -10.29 -4.09 -5.79
N PHE A 31 -8.98 -4.05 -6.04
CA PHE A 31 -8.20 -2.82 -5.92
C PHE A 31 -8.64 -1.77 -6.94
N ALA A 32 -8.94 -2.17 -8.19
CA ALA A 32 -9.47 -1.29 -9.21
C ALA A 32 -10.84 -0.72 -8.84
N ASP A 33 -11.71 -1.52 -8.21
CA ASP A 33 -12.98 -1.05 -7.67
C ASP A 33 -12.80 -0.05 -6.53
N GLU A 34 -11.86 -0.31 -5.60
CA GLU A 34 -11.55 0.59 -4.48
C GLU A 34 -11.03 1.95 -4.97
N VAL A 35 -10.11 1.96 -5.94
CA VAL A 35 -9.58 3.20 -6.54
C VAL A 35 -10.66 3.97 -7.29
N ALA A 36 -11.58 3.27 -7.95
CA ALA A 36 -12.70 3.87 -8.66
C ALA A 36 -13.88 4.27 -7.74
N GLY A 37 -13.81 3.98 -6.43
CA GLY A 37 -14.90 4.20 -5.49
C GLY A 37 -16.13 3.32 -5.74
N ARG A 38 -15.99 2.23 -6.50
CA ARG A 38 -17.06 1.26 -6.73
C ARG A 38 -17.19 0.32 -5.52
N PRO A 39 -18.41 -0.03 -5.12
CA PRO A 39 -18.62 -1.00 -4.05
C PRO A 39 -18.18 -2.40 -4.52
N TYR A 40 -17.47 -3.13 -3.65
CA TYR A 40 -17.09 -4.53 -3.86
C TYR A 40 -17.35 -5.35 -2.59
N ASN A 41 -17.56 -6.66 -2.73
CA ASN A 41 -17.90 -7.54 -1.60
C ASN A 41 -16.81 -8.58 -1.34
N LYS A 42 -15.96 -8.32 -0.34
CA LYS A 42 -14.86 -9.22 0.06
C LYS A 42 -15.28 -10.66 0.34
N ARG A 43 -16.50 -10.86 0.89
CA ARG A 43 -17.00 -12.21 1.19
C ARG A 43 -17.37 -12.98 -0.07
N GLU A 44 -17.80 -12.27 -1.12
CA GLU A 44 -18.12 -12.85 -2.41
C GLU A 44 -16.86 -13.23 -3.18
N HIS A 45 -15.89 -12.31 -3.28
CA HIS A 45 -14.55 -12.57 -3.82
C HIS A 45 -13.88 -13.78 -3.15
N ASN A 46 -13.89 -13.82 -1.82
CA ASN A 46 -13.34 -14.95 -1.08
C ASN A 46 -14.07 -16.27 -1.42
N ARG A 47 -15.39 -16.27 -1.57
CA ARG A 47 -16.16 -17.47 -1.94
C ARG A 47 -15.88 -17.93 -3.36
N ALA A 48 -15.74 -16.99 -4.30
CA ALA A 48 -15.35 -17.28 -5.67
C ALA A 48 -13.97 -17.94 -5.72
N LEU A 49 -13.00 -17.38 -4.98
CA LEU A 49 -11.65 -17.95 -4.86
C LEU A 49 -11.65 -19.34 -4.21
N GLN A 50 -12.48 -19.59 -3.19
CA GLN A 50 -12.63 -20.93 -2.62
C GLN A 50 -13.12 -21.94 -3.66
N ALA A 51 -14.05 -21.55 -4.52
CA ALA A 51 -14.60 -22.44 -5.55
C ALA A 51 -13.58 -22.84 -6.62
N VAL A 52 -12.66 -21.94 -6.98
CA VAL A 52 -11.64 -22.22 -8.02
C VAL A 52 -10.35 -22.82 -7.47
N THR A 53 -9.96 -22.49 -6.23
CA THR A 53 -8.70 -22.97 -5.63
C THR A 53 -8.88 -24.17 -4.70
N GLY A 54 -10.09 -24.39 -4.18
CA GLY A 54 -10.32 -25.37 -3.09
C GLY A 54 -9.65 -24.98 -1.76
N ARG A 55 -9.07 -23.78 -1.65
CA ARG A 55 -8.46 -23.29 -0.40
C ARG A 55 -9.51 -22.80 0.56
N SER A 56 -9.16 -22.78 1.85
CA SER A 56 -10.06 -22.24 2.88
C SER A 56 -10.14 -20.71 2.81
N ALA A 57 -11.25 -20.16 3.28
CA ALA A 57 -11.45 -18.71 3.38
C ALA A 57 -10.29 -17.99 4.10
N GLY A 58 -9.78 -18.59 5.19
CA GLY A 58 -8.67 -18.04 5.96
C GLY A 58 -7.33 -18.09 5.22
N SER A 59 -7.10 -19.11 4.39
CA SER A 59 -5.88 -19.22 3.57
C SER A 59 -5.85 -18.15 2.48
N ILE A 60 -7.00 -17.90 1.83
CA ILE A 60 -7.16 -16.84 0.83
C ILE A 60 -6.94 -15.45 1.46
N GLU A 61 -7.57 -15.18 2.62
CA GLU A 61 -7.39 -13.93 3.35
C GLU A 61 -5.92 -13.70 3.72
N PHE A 62 -5.23 -14.75 4.17
CA PHE A 62 -3.80 -14.68 4.46
C PHE A 62 -2.97 -14.34 3.21
N LYS A 63 -3.33 -14.90 2.06
CA LYS A 63 -2.67 -14.61 0.77
C LYS A 63 -2.92 -13.16 0.31
N HIS A 64 -4.11 -12.60 0.51
CA HIS A 64 -4.36 -11.16 0.28
C HIS A 64 -3.50 -10.26 1.17
N GLN A 65 -3.29 -10.65 2.42
CA GLN A 65 -2.40 -9.93 3.34
C GLN A 65 -0.92 -10.04 2.91
N ASN A 66 -0.53 -11.16 2.30
CA ASN A 66 0.79 -11.33 1.68
C ASN A 66 0.97 -10.42 0.45
N ILE A 67 -0.03 -10.33 -0.43
CA ILE A 67 0.01 -9.41 -1.59
C ILE A 67 0.15 -7.97 -1.08
N SER A 68 -0.64 -7.59 -0.07
CA SER A 68 -0.56 -6.26 0.54
C SER A 68 0.82 -5.97 1.15
N ALA A 69 1.52 -6.99 1.65
CA ALA A 69 2.91 -6.84 2.10
C ALA A 69 3.88 -6.55 0.96
N VAL A 70 3.76 -7.27 -0.16
CA VAL A 70 4.58 -7.00 -1.36
C VAL A 70 4.36 -5.56 -1.84
N LEU A 71 3.11 -5.12 -1.98
CA LEU A 71 2.79 -3.75 -2.39
C LEU A 71 3.34 -2.70 -1.41
N ALA A 72 3.21 -2.95 -0.10
CA ALA A 72 3.76 -2.05 0.91
C ALA A 72 5.30 -1.93 0.83
N GLU A 73 6.01 -3.01 0.51
CA GLU A 73 7.46 -2.96 0.31
C GLU A 73 7.86 -2.13 -0.91
N LEU A 74 7.06 -2.21 -1.99
CA LEU A 74 7.19 -1.41 -3.21
C LEU A 74 6.71 0.05 -3.05
N GLY A 75 6.27 0.45 -1.85
CA GLY A 75 5.74 1.79 -1.62
C GLY A 75 4.41 2.07 -2.31
N LEU A 76 3.71 1.02 -2.74
CA LEU A 76 2.43 1.11 -3.43
C LEU A 76 1.25 1.04 -2.45
N PRO A 77 0.11 1.67 -2.78
CA PRO A 77 -1.14 1.48 -2.05
C PRO A 77 -1.61 0.02 -2.12
N TRP A 78 -2.32 -0.41 -1.09
CA TRP A 78 -2.88 -1.76 -0.95
C TRP A 78 -4.32 -1.69 -0.41
N LEU A 79 -5.11 -2.73 -0.64
CA LEU A 79 -6.53 -2.79 -0.31
C LEU A 79 -6.81 -2.59 1.19
N ARG A 80 -7.63 -1.59 1.53
CA ARG A 80 -7.98 -1.32 2.94
C ARG A 80 -8.61 -2.56 3.58
N GLY A 81 -8.16 -2.92 4.78
CA GLY A 81 -8.67 -4.07 5.54
C GLY A 81 -7.91 -5.37 5.32
N HIS A 82 -7.03 -5.47 4.32
CA HIS A 82 -6.06 -6.57 4.20
C HIS A 82 -4.70 -6.12 4.73
N LYS A 83 -4.55 -6.06 6.07
CA LYS A 83 -3.32 -5.58 6.70
C LYS A 83 -2.10 -6.39 6.23
N PRO A 84 -1.01 -5.74 5.75
CA PRO A 84 0.21 -6.40 5.32
C PRO A 84 0.72 -7.48 6.30
N ARG A 85 1.00 -8.68 5.79
CA ARG A 85 1.71 -9.75 6.49
C ARG A 85 2.88 -10.26 5.65
N PHE A 86 4.09 -10.06 6.15
CA PHE A 86 5.37 -10.30 5.45
C PHE A 86 5.82 -11.77 5.42
N ASN A 87 4.88 -12.71 5.48
CA ASN A 87 5.18 -14.14 5.39
C ASN A 87 4.78 -14.68 4.01
N TYR A 88 5.58 -14.38 2.99
CA TYR A 88 5.29 -14.77 1.61
C TYR A 88 6.51 -15.36 0.89
N GLN A 89 6.25 -16.28 -0.04
CA GLN A 89 7.25 -17.00 -0.83
C GLN A 89 7.63 -16.24 -2.11
N ASP A 90 8.79 -16.55 -2.69
CA ASP A 90 9.33 -15.90 -3.91
C ASP A 90 8.37 -15.96 -5.11
N ALA A 91 7.59 -17.03 -5.26
CA ALA A 91 6.63 -17.20 -6.35
C ALA A 91 5.55 -16.11 -6.37
N LEU A 92 5.12 -15.62 -5.20
CA LEU A 92 4.14 -14.55 -5.11
C LEU A 92 4.72 -13.22 -5.61
N ALA A 93 5.98 -12.94 -5.26
CA ALA A 93 6.66 -11.72 -5.71
C ALA A 93 6.84 -11.71 -7.24
N ALA A 94 7.20 -12.86 -7.84
CA ALA A 94 7.35 -13.01 -9.28
C ALA A 94 6.02 -12.83 -10.05
N GLU A 95 4.91 -13.35 -9.50
CA GLU A 95 3.59 -13.18 -10.14
C GLU A 95 3.13 -11.71 -10.08
N ILE A 96 3.30 -11.05 -8.93
CA ILE A 96 2.98 -9.63 -8.77
C ILE A 96 3.86 -8.79 -9.70
N GLU A 97 5.14 -9.15 -9.88
CA GLU A 97 6.02 -8.50 -10.85
C GLU A 97 5.46 -8.57 -12.28
N GLY A 98 5.03 -9.74 -12.73
CA GLY A 98 4.44 -9.94 -14.05
C GLY A 98 3.15 -9.13 -14.23
N TYR A 99 2.30 -9.10 -13.20
CA TYR A 99 1.05 -8.34 -13.22
C TYR A 99 1.31 -6.81 -13.29
N LEU A 100 2.20 -6.29 -12.46
CA LEU A 100 2.54 -4.87 -12.43
C LEU A 100 3.20 -4.39 -13.72
N ALA A 101 4.00 -5.25 -14.38
CA ALA A 101 4.60 -4.92 -15.68
C ALA A 101 3.55 -4.68 -16.80
N GLY A 102 2.32 -5.18 -16.61
CA GLY A 102 1.20 -4.97 -17.54
C GLY A 102 0.35 -3.73 -17.26
N ILE A 103 0.56 -3.02 -16.15
CA ILE A 103 -0.21 -1.82 -15.78
C ILE A 103 0.60 -0.57 -16.19
N PRO A 104 0.12 0.23 -17.15
CA PRO A 104 0.70 1.55 -17.42
C PRO A 104 0.41 2.50 -16.24
N ASP A 105 1.39 3.32 -15.87
CA ASP A 105 1.25 4.44 -14.91
C ASP A 105 0.99 4.06 -13.43
N LEU A 106 1.86 3.22 -12.88
CA LEU A 106 1.85 2.82 -11.47
C LEU A 106 2.36 3.89 -10.50
N ASP A 107 2.85 5.02 -11.01
CA ASP A 107 3.51 6.07 -10.22
C ASP A 107 2.59 7.21 -9.78
N ALA A 108 1.32 7.19 -10.20
CA ALA A 108 0.33 8.19 -9.80
C ALA A 108 0.12 8.19 -8.27
N ALA A 109 0.61 9.24 -7.59
CA ALA A 109 0.43 9.42 -6.17
C ALA A 109 -1.06 9.63 -5.82
N PRO A 110 -1.62 8.88 -4.85
CA PRO A 110 -2.99 9.15 -4.41
C PRO A 110 -3.06 10.52 -3.73
N ALA A 111 -4.13 11.28 -4.02
CA ALA A 111 -4.36 12.58 -3.39
C ALA A 111 -4.49 12.43 -1.86
N SER A 112 -3.75 13.25 -1.10
CA SER A 112 -3.80 13.22 0.36
C SER A 112 -5.13 13.82 0.88
N PRO A 113 -5.86 13.12 1.78
CA PRO A 113 -7.07 13.66 2.38
C PRO A 113 -6.73 14.78 3.38
N PRO A 114 -7.63 15.75 3.61
CA PRO A 114 -7.42 16.81 4.58
C PRO A 114 -7.45 16.26 6.02
N ILE A 115 -6.38 16.48 6.79
CA ILE A 115 -6.25 16.07 8.21
C ILE A 115 -6.65 17.22 9.15
N ALA A 116 -7.44 16.92 10.19
CA ALA A 116 -7.84 17.88 11.21
C ALA A 116 -6.69 18.18 12.22
N VAL A 117 -6.50 19.48 12.52
CA VAL A 117 -5.38 20.09 13.27
C VAL A 117 -5.18 19.58 14.72
N ARG A 118 -6.11 18.80 15.29
CA ARG A 118 -6.07 18.44 16.72
C ARG A 118 -5.19 17.23 17.08
N THR A 119 -4.63 16.52 16.10
CA THR A 119 -3.87 15.28 16.29
C THR A 119 -2.51 15.26 15.58
N LEU A 120 -1.85 16.42 15.50
CA LEU A 120 -0.67 16.63 14.65
C LEU A 120 0.58 15.86 15.09
N PHE A 121 0.74 15.66 16.39
CA PHE A 121 1.88 14.95 16.95
C PHE A 121 1.50 13.49 17.16
N VAL A 122 1.71 12.69 16.12
CA VAL A 122 1.70 11.23 16.22
C VAL A 122 3.13 10.73 16.38
N PRO A 123 3.36 9.64 17.12
CA PRO A 123 4.68 9.00 17.13
C PRO A 123 5.08 8.61 15.70
N PRO A 124 6.37 8.71 15.34
CA PRO A 124 6.83 8.31 14.02
C PRO A 124 6.42 6.84 13.77
N PRO A 125 5.96 6.50 12.56
CA PRO A 125 5.60 5.13 12.25
C PRO A 125 6.82 4.22 12.45
N ALA A 126 6.60 3.07 13.07
CA ALA A 126 7.66 2.08 13.24
C ALA A 126 8.20 1.67 11.86
N ARG A 127 9.50 1.85 11.63
CA ARG A 127 10.18 1.36 10.42
C ARG A 127 10.10 -0.16 10.45
N GLN A 128 9.40 -0.75 9.49
CA GLN A 128 9.34 -2.20 9.36
C GLN A 128 10.61 -2.67 8.68
N THR A 129 11.58 -3.13 9.46
CA THR A 129 12.84 -3.69 8.99
C THR A 129 12.85 -5.19 9.27
N GLY A 130 12.27 -5.98 8.36
CA GLY A 130 12.45 -7.43 8.32
C GLY A 130 13.52 -7.81 7.29
N PRO A 131 14.15 -9.00 7.41
CA PRO A 131 15.01 -9.51 6.36
C PRO A 131 14.20 -9.70 5.07
N ARG A 132 14.67 -9.09 3.97
CA ARG A 132 14.09 -9.28 2.64
C ARG A 132 14.68 -10.53 1.99
N ASN A 133 13.87 -11.26 1.23
CA ASN A 133 14.39 -12.34 0.39
C ASN A 133 14.98 -11.77 -0.91
N ALA A 134 15.77 -12.59 -1.63
CA ALA A 134 16.47 -12.15 -2.84
C ALA A 134 15.50 -11.73 -3.97
N ALA A 135 14.33 -12.35 -4.07
CA ALA A 135 13.31 -11.97 -5.04
C ALA A 135 12.76 -10.55 -4.76
N MET A 136 12.45 -10.25 -3.50
CA MET A 136 12.00 -8.92 -3.07
C MET A 136 13.07 -7.86 -3.28
N GLU A 137 14.34 -8.16 -2.98
CA GLU A 137 15.42 -7.22 -3.26
C GLU A 137 15.58 -6.90 -4.75
N ARG A 138 15.37 -7.89 -5.64
CA ARG A 138 15.35 -7.64 -7.09
C ARG A 138 14.16 -6.76 -7.47
N LEU A 139 12.99 -7.04 -6.93
CA LEU A 139 11.76 -6.32 -7.24
C LEU A 139 11.83 -4.85 -6.80
N VAL A 140 12.25 -4.60 -5.56
CA VAL A 140 12.45 -3.24 -5.02
C VAL A 140 13.47 -2.46 -5.85
N ARG A 141 14.59 -3.09 -6.24
CA ARG A 141 15.59 -2.44 -7.10
C ARG A 141 15.05 -2.10 -8.49
N LYS A 142 14.21 -2.98 -9.06
CA LYS A 142 13.65 -2.81 -10.39
C LYS A 142 12.56 -1.73 -10.45
N PHE A 143 11.70 -1.67 -9.43
CA PHE A 143 10.52 -0.81 -9.45
C PHE A 143 10.64 0.49 -8.65
N ASP A 144 11.63 0.67 -7.76
CA ASP A 144 11.46 1.72 -6.74
C ASP A 144 12.73 2.39 -6.17
N PRO A 145 13.64 2.93 -7.02
CA PRO A 145 14.49 4.05 -6.57
C PRO A 145 13.86 5.43 -6.87
N ALA A 146 13.51 5.69 -8.14
CA ALA A 146 13.11 7.02 -8.59
C ALA A 146 11.66 7.39 -8.25
N GLY A 147 10.71 6.47 -8.47
CA GLY A 147 9.30 6.69 -8.13
C GLY A 147 9.07 6.85 -6.62
N ARG A 148 9.79 6.08 -5.79
CA ARG A 148 9.83 6.29 -4.33
C ARG A 148 10.30 7.68 -3.97
N ASP A 149 11.41 8.10 -4.57
CA ASP A 149 12.05 9.37 -4.26
C ASP A 149 11.16 10.55 -4.67
N GLU A 150 10.51 10.49 -5.82
CA GLU A 150 9.55 11.50 -6.27
C GLU A 150 8.31 11.56 -5.37
N ARG A 151 7.71 10.41 -5.02
CA ARG A 151 6.57 10.37 -4.07
C ARG A 151 6.96 10.87 -2.69
N ASN A 152 8.15 10.53 -2.21
CA ASN A 152 8.66 11.03 -0.92
C ASN A 152 8.95 12.53 -0.96
N ARG A 153 9.45 13.07 -2.08
CA ARG A 153 9.66 14.51 -2.26
C ARG A 153 8.33 15.26 -2.30
N ALA A 154 7.37 14.79 -3.09
CA ALA A 154 6.03 15.40 -3.16
C ALA A 154 5.31 15.35 -1.79
N LEU A 155 5.37 14.20 -1.09
CA LEU A 155 4.81 14.06 0.25
C LEU A 155 5.54 14.92 1.28
N GLY A 156 6.88 15.00 1.21
CA GLY A 156 7.69 15.87 2.06
C GLY A 156 7.31 17.33 1.90
N PHE A 157 7.23 17.80 0.65
CA PHE A 157 6.81 19.16 0.33
C PHE A 157 5.39 19.47 0.84
N ALA A 158 4.43 18.59 0.59
CA ALA A 158 3.06 18.75 1.08
C ALA A 158 2.98 18.74 2.62
N GLY A 159 3.81 17.92 3.28
CA GLY A 159 3.92 17.88 4.73
C GLY A 159 4.50 19.18 5.32
N GLU A 160 5.54 19.72 4.71
CA GLU A 160 6.14 21.00 5.10
C GLU A 160 5.17 22.17 4.92
N GLU A 161 4.47 22.23 3.79
CA GLU A 161 3.43 23.22 3.54
C GLU A 161 2.33 23.16 4.61
N PHE A 162 1.89 21.94 4.95
CA PHE A 162 0.90 21.71 5.98
C PHE A 162 1.36 22.19 7.37
N VAL A 163 2.62 21.95 7.75
CA VAL A 163 3.18 22.42 9.04
C VAL A 163 3.20 23.95 9.10
N VAL A 164 3.63 24.62 8.02
CA VAL A 164 3.63 26.09 7.93
C VAL A 164 2.22 26.64 8.12
N GLU A 165 1.23 26.04 7.46
CA GLU A 165 -0.16 26.47 7.54
C GLU A 165 -0.78 26.23 8.94
N VAL A 166 -0.47 25.10 9.56
CA VAL A 166 -0.84 24.81 10.95
C VAL A 166 -0.27 25.87 11.91
N GLU A 167 1.00 26.23 11.77
CA GLU A 167 1.66 27.18 12.67
C GLU A 167 1.07 28.59 12.49
N LYS A 168 0.79 29.00 11.25
CA LYS A 168 0.09 30.25 10.95
C LYS A 168 -1.28 30.31 11.62
N ARG A 169 -2.05 29.23 11.58
CA ARG A 169 -3.36 29.12 12.27
C ARG A 169 -3.21 29.16 13.78
N ARG A 170 -2.19 28.51 14.35
CA ARG A 170 -1.89 28.54 15.78
C ARG A 170 -1.61 29.96 16.28
N LEU A 171 -0.80 30.71 15.54
CA LEU A 171 -0.48 32.11 15.86
C LEU A 171 -1.71 33.02 15.75
N HIS A 172 -2.56 32.83 14.73
CA HIS A 172 -3.83 33.54 14.61
C HIS A 172 -4.76 33.25 15.79
N ALA A 173 -4.93 31.97 16.16
CA ALA A 173 -5.77 31.57 17.29
C ALA A 173 -5.25 32.12 18.63
N ALA A 174 -3.94 32.30 18.76
CA ALA A 174 -3.31 32.92 19.93
C ALA A 174 -3.32 34.46 19.91
N GLY A 175 -3.99 35.09 18.93
CA GLY A 175 -4.05 36.55 18.79
C GLY A 175 -2.75 37.20 18.29
N ARG A 176 -1.76 36.40 17.87
CA ARG A 176 -0.43 36.83 17.42
C ARG A 176 -0.32 36.84 15.90
N SER A 177 -1.28 37.49 15.24
CA SER A 177 -1.30 37.63 13.77
C SER A 177 -0.10 38.43 13.24
N ASP A 178 0.56 39.22 14.10
CA ASP A 178 1.83 39.91 13.83
C ASP A 178 2.97 38.94 13.50
N LEU A 179 2.96 37.75 14.10
CA LEU A 179 4.00 36.74 13.92
C LEU A 179 3.76 35.82 12.73
N THR A 180 2.54 35.75 12.19
CA THR A 180 2.24 34.92 11.01
C THR A 180 3.10 35.29 9.80
N LYS A 181 3.37 36.58 9.62
CA LYS A 181 4.23 37.09 8.52
C LYS A 181 5.71 36.73 8.69
N LYS A 182 6.10 36.23 9.86
CA LYS A 182 7.47 35.81 10.20
C LYS A 182 7.66 34.29 10.12
N VAL A 183 6.61 33.53 9.79
CA VAL A 183 6.73 32.09 9.54
C VAL A 183 7.34 31.90 8.16
N VAL A 184 8.57 31.37 8.11
CA VAL A 184 9.35 31.14 6.89
C VAL A 184 9.44 29.64 6.61
N TRP A 185 9.32 29.25 5.34
CA TRP A 185 9.56 27.87 4.92
C TRP A 185 11.00 27.77 4.39
N VAL A 186 11.95 27.50 5.29
CA VAL A 186 13.40 27.51 4.97
C VAL A 186 13.75 26.63 3.77
N ALA A 187 13.27 25.38 3.72
CA ALA A 187 13.55 24.45 2.62
C ALA A 187 13.08 24.93 1.23
N ARG A 188 12.07 25.82 1.17
CA ARG A 188 11.55 26.41 -0.07
C ARG A 188 12.12 27.80 -0.35
N ASP A 189 12.21 28.62 0.69
CA ASP A 189 12.47 30.06 0.59
C ASP A 189 13.98 30.40 0.68
N GLU A 190 14.78 29.54 1.30
CA GLU A 190 16.23 29.74 1.52
C GLU A 190 17.13 28.65 0.90
N GLY A 191 16.53 27.52 0.47
CA GLY A 191 17.24 26.40 -0.15
C GLY A 191 17.79 25.38 0.87
N ASP A 192 18.01 24.15 0.43
CA ASP A 192 18.41 22.98 1.21
C ASP A 192 19.91 22.96 1.65
N GLY A 193 20.64 24.05 1.43
CA GLY A 193 22.08 24.16 1.66
C GLY A 193 22.53 24.55 3.08
N VAL A 194 21.68 24.40 4.10
CA VAL A 194 21.99 24.81 5.50
C VAL A 194 22.13 23.63 6.47
N GLY A 195 22.22 22.39 5.96
CA GLY A 195 22.37 21.16 6.73
C GLY A 195 23.58 20.33 6.33
#